data_AF-A0A512NDF3-F1
#
_entry.id   AF-A0A512NDF3-F1
#
_cell.length_a   1.000
_cell.length_b   1.000
_cell.length_c   1.000
_cell.angle_alpha   90.00
_cell.angle_beta   90.00
_cell.angle_gamma   90.00
#
_symmetry.space_group_name_H-M   'P 1'
#
loop_
_entity.id
_entity.type
_entity.pdbx_description
1 polymer ?
#
loop_
_entity_poly.entity_id
_entity_poly.type
_entity_poly.pdbx_seq_one_letter_code
_entity_poly.pdbx_strand_id
1 'polypeptide(L)'
;MPPWIGQGLNVGIRDAGNLAWKLAGVVRGQLTAAVLHTYESERRGHVEAMTKLADMFGAILMPISRFRAALRDQFFRLVRRLPSVRDYVLQMRFKPMPRYLAGFVLDESGSSSSPVGRMFIQPTVETADGRFVPLDTALGDWMVVLGWQIDPRSLLSDGDRDFWDSLDARFVTAMRSRSHGRDRSIRHADHVEDVENQLASWFAAANASIVVLRPDRYVAAVATASQFSDTTAAFRSLVRGRRAAEPPSTS
;
A
#
# COMPACT_ATOMS: atom_id res chain seq x y z
N MET A 1 -3.93 23.96 -4.15
CA MET A 1 -5.13 23.22 -3.71
C MET A 1 -5.84 24.04 -2.63
N PRO A 2 -7.12 24.38 -2.79
CA PRO A 2 -7.85 25.17 -1.79
C PRO A 2 -8.06 24.42 -0.46
N PRO A 3 -8.12 25.10 0.71
CA PRO A 3 -8.07 24.47 2.03
C PRO A 3 -9.41 23.87 2.53
N TRP A 4 -10.33 23.50 1.64
CA TRP A 4 -11.70 23.12 2.02
C TRP A 4 -11.82 21.80 2.80
N ILE A 5 -10.81 20.94 2.75
CA ILE A 5 -10.87 19.54 3.23
C ILE A 5 -9.66 19.20 4.11
N GLY A 6 -8.83 20.19 4.46
CA GLY A 6 -7.62 19.99 5.25
C GLY A 6 -6.63 18.98 4.63
N GLN A 7 -6.63 18.81 3.30
CA GLN A 7 -5.83 17.79 2.63
C GLN A 7 -4.46 18.26 2.18
N GLY A 8 -4.19 19.58 2.13
CA GLY A 8 -2.93 20.13 1.61
C GLY A 8 -1.69 19.59 2.35
N LEU A 9 -1.65 19.73 3.68
CA LEU A 9 -0.54 19.23 4.50
C LEU A 9 -0.45 17.71 4.48
N ASN A 10 -1.59 17.02 4.58
CA ASN A 10 -1.65 15.55 4.58
C ASN A 10 -1.10 14.94 3.28
N VAL A 11 -1.36 15.56 2.14
CA VAL A 11 -0.80 15.16 0.85
C VAL A 11 0.72 15.41 0.83
N GLY A 12 1.16 16.59 1.26
CA GLY A 12 2.58 16.95 1.29
C GLY A 12 3.43 16.02 2.18
N ILE A 13 2.96 15.66 3.37
CA ILE A 13 3.66 14.71 4.26
C ILE A 13 3.80 13.33 3.58
N ARG A 14 2.74 12.87 2.88
CA ARG A 14 2.79 11.60 2.15
C ARG A 14 3.72 11.66 0.94
N ASP A 15 3.80 12.80 0.27
CA ASP A 15 4.74 13.01 -0.84
C ASP A 15 6.18 12.97 -0.36
N ALA A 16 6.48 13.67 0.75
CA ALA A 16 7.78 13.66 1.37
C ALA A 16 8.18 12.24 1.83
N GLY A 17 7.25 11.50 2.45
CA GLY A 17 7.47 10.11 2.85
C GLY A 17 7.79 9.20 1.67
N ASN A 18 7.07 9.32 0.55
CA ASN A 18 7.33 8.54 -0.67
C ASN A 18 8.71 8.85 -1.27
N LEU A 19 9.11 10.12 -1.32
CA LEU A 19 10.40 10.52 -1.87
C LEU A 19 11.57 10.14 -0.95
N ALA A 20 11.39 10.26 0.37
CA ALA A 20 12.44 10.05 1.35
C ALA A 20 13.04 8.63 1.28
N TRP A 21 12.19 7.59 1.24
CA TRP A 21 12.71 6.21 1.18
C TRP A 21 13.37 5.90 -0.16
N LYS A 22 12.86 6.45 -1.27
CA LYS A 22 13.47 6.29 -2.60
C LYS A 22 14.85 6.92 -2.64
N LEU A 23 14.98 8.14 -2.13
CA LEU A 23 16.26 8.84 -2.05
C LEU A 23 17.24 8.09 -1.14
N ALA A 24 16.77 7.62 0.02
CA ALA A 24 17.59 6.82 0.94
C ALA A 24 18.11 5.54 0.26
N GLY A 25 17.27 4.83 -0.48
CA GLY A 25 17.66 3.62 -1.20
C GLY A 25 18.69 3.89 -2.30
N VAL A 26 18.58 5.02 -3.01
CA VAL A 26 19.57 5.43 -4.02
C VAL A 26 20.91 5.79 -3.36
N VAL A 27 20.89 6.57 -2.29
CA VAL A 27 22.11 6.98 -1.55
C VAL A 27 22.83 5.77 -0.95
N ARG A 28 22.09 4.75 -0.49
CA ARG A 28 22.64 3.50 0.05
C ARG A 28 23.10 2.52 -1.04
N GLY A 29 22.91 2.84 -2.32
CA GLY A 29 23.23 1.95 -3.44
C GLY A 29 22.31 0.74 -3.60
N GLN A 30 21.18 0.71 -2.87
CA GLN A 30 20.18 -0.37 -2.92
C GLN A 30 19.24 -0.20 -4.12
N LEU A 31 18.95 1.04 -4.53
CA LEU A 31 18.05 1.35 -5.65
C LEU A 31 18.78 2.16 -6.72
N THR A 32 18.37 2.00 -7.97
CA THR A 32 18.87 2.86 -9.05
C THR A 32 18.15 4.21 -9.05
N ALA A 33 18.80 5.26 -9.57
CA ALA A 33 18.20 6.59 -9.69
C ALA A 33 16.87 6.61 -10.49
N ALA A 34 16.64 5.59 -11.31
CA ALA A 34 15.39 5.42 -12.05
C ALA A 34 14.14 5.37 -11.16
N VAL A 35 14.27 4.90 -9.90
CA VAL A 35 13.15 4.85 -8.95
C VAL A 35 12.62 6.25 -8.61
N LEU A 36 13.46 7.28 -8.68
CA LEU A 36 13.05 8.66 -8.39
C LEU A 36 12.07 9.18 -9.45
N HIS A 37 12.20 8.72 -10.71
CA HIS A 37 11.27 9.09 -11.77
C HIS A 37 9.87 8.52 -11.57
N THR A 38 9.70 7.49 -10.72
CA THR A 38 8.36 6.95 -10.44
C THR A 38 7.54 7.82 -9.50
N TYR A 39 8.15 8.78 -8.79
CA TYR A 39 7.45 9.65 -7.85
C TYR A 39 6.28 10.41 -8.53
N GLU A 40 6.53 11.03 -9.68
CA GLU A 40 5.48 11.81 -10.35
C GLU A 40 4.32 10.90 -10.79
N SER A 41 4.62 9.76 -11.43
CA SER A 41 3.60 8.81 -11.89
C SER A 41 2.79 8.21 -10.74
N GLU A 42 3.39 8.04 -9.56
CA GLU A 42 2.70 7.49 -8.38
C GLU A 42 1.77 8.53 -7.73
N ARG A 43 2.15 9.82 -7.71
CA ARG A 43 1.48 10.83 -6.88
C ARG A 43 0.53 11.75 -7.66
N ARG A 44 0.84 12.06 -8.91
CA ARG A 44 0.10 13.06 -9.71
C ARG A 44 -1.40 12.78 -9.77
N GLY A 45 -1.79 11.55 -10.08
CA GLY A 45 -3.22 11.18 -10.18
C GLY A 45 -3.99 11.38 -8.87
N HIS A 46 -3.36 11.10 -7.72
CA HIS A 46 -3.99 11.32 -6.41
C HIS A 46 -4.14 12.81 -6.10
N VAL A 47 -3.11 13.62 -6.39
CA VAL A 47 -3.12 15.07 -6.18
C VAL A 47 -4.19 15.75 -7.04
N GLU A 48 -4.31 15.36 -8.31
CA GLU A 48 -5.34 15.86 -9.22
C GLU A 48 -6.76 15.50 -8.73
N ALA A 49 -6.97 14.26 -8.29
CA ALA A 49 -8.25 13.83 -7.72
C ALA A 49 -8.62 14.62 -6.46
N MET A 50 -7.66 14.83 -5.54
CA MET A 50 -7.89 15.62 -4.33
C MET A 50 -8.14 17.10 -4.63
N THR A 51 -7.49 17.65 -5.67
CA THR A 51 -7.70 19.04 -6.09
C THR A 51 -9.10 19.25 -6.64
N LYS A 52 -9.54 18.39 -7.57
CA LYS A 52 -10.91 18.42 -8.10
C LYS A 52 -11.96 18.30 -6.99
N LEU A 53 -11.71 17.43 -6.01
CA LEU A 53 -12.58 17.23 -4.87
C LEU A 53 -12.63 18.49 -3.97
N ALA A 54 -11.48 19.14 -3.71
CA ALA A 54 -11.43 20.42 -3.00
C ALA A 54 -12.18 21.54 -3.72
N ASP A 55 -12.03 21.65 -5.04
CA ASP A 55 -12.72 22.67 -5.85
C ASP A 55 -14.24 22.47 -5.83
N MET A 56 -14.71 21.21 -5.93
CA MET A 56 -16.12 20.86 -5.79
C MET A 56 -16.68 21.29 -4.43
N PHE A 57 -15.96 21.04 -3.34
CA PHE A 57 -16.38 21.48 -2.00
C PHE A 57 -16.43 23.01 -1.88
N GLY A 58 -15.46 23.71 -2.46
CA GLY A 58 -15.47 25.18 -2.52
C GLY A 58 -16.71 25.72 -3.21
N ALA A 59 -17.08 25.14 -4.36
CA ALA A 59 -18.27 25.52 -5.11
C ALA A 59 -19.59 25.26 -4.35
N ILE A 60 -19.64 24.22 -3.52
CA ILE A 60 -20.81 23.89 -2.68
C ILE A 60 -20.91 24.85 -1.48
N LEU A 61 -19.79 25.13 -0.81
CA LEU A 61 -19.77 25.93 0.41
C LEU A 61 -19.96 27.42 0.12
N MET A 62 -19.41 27.93 -0.98
CA MET A 62 -19.51 29.34 -1.39
C MET A 62 -20.26 29.50 -2.72
N PRO A 63 -21.60 29.37 -2.73
CA PRO A 63 -22.38 29.58 -3.94
C PRO A 63 -22.37 31.06 -4.34
N ILE A 64 -21.92 31.34 -5.56
CA ILE A 64 -21.83 32.69 -6.14
C ILE A 64 -23.23 33.30 -6.45
N SER A 65 -24.32 32.52 -6.29
CA SER A 65 -25.69 32.97 -6.64
C SER A 65 -26.75 32.46 -5.68
N ARG A 66 -27.82 33.26 -5.49
CA ARG A 66 -28.95 32.94 -4.59
C ARG A 66 -29.71 31.67 -5.01
N PHE A 67 -29.83 31.41 -6.31
CA PHE A 67 -30.48 30.20 -6.82
C PHE A 67 -29.68 28.93 -6.49
N ARG A 68 -28.35 28.94 -6.69
CA ARG A 68 -27.49 27.81 -6.32
C ARG A 68 -27.48 27.55 -4.81
N ALA A 69 -27.54 28.61 -4.01
CA ALA A 69 -27.71 28.48 -2.57
C ALA A 69 -29.03 27.79 -2.20
N ALA A 70 -30.15 28.19 -2.81
CA ALA A 70 -31.46 27.59 -2.56
C ALA A 70 -31.49 26.08 -2.95
N LEU A 71 -30.91 25.72 -4.09
CA LEU A 71 -30.81 24.34 -4.54
C LEU A 71 -29.96 23.49 -3.57
N ARG A 72 -28.80 24.00 -3.15
CA ARG A 72 -27.94 23.39 -2.13
C ARG A 72 -28.68 23.18 -0.81
N ASP A 73 -29.39 24.20 -0.33
CA ASP A 73 -30.11 24.14 0.95
C ASP A 73 -31.28 23.16 0.88
N GLN A 74 -31.95 23.05 -0.27
CA GLN A 74 -32.97 22.04 -0.51
C GLN A 74 -32.35 20.63 -0.55
N PHE A 75 -31.21 20.46 -1.22
CA PHE A 75 -30.46 19.20 -1.25
C PHE A 75 -30.06 18.74 0.16
N PHE A 76 -29.44 19.61 0.99
CA PHE A 76 -29.07 19.23 2.34
C PHE A 76 -30.28 18.93 3.25
N ARG A 77 -31.42 19.62 3.05
CA ARG A 77 -32.68 19.29 3.75
C ARG A 77 -33.20 17.91 3.39
N LEU A 78 -33.09 17.49 2.13
CA LEU A 78 -33.45 16.15 1.65
C LEU A 78 -32.46 15.09 2.17
N VAL A 79 -31.15 15.34 2.07
CA VAL A 79 -30.11 14.42 2.54
C VAL A 79 -30.20 14.17 4.04
N ARG A 80 -30.60 15.18 4.84
CA ARG A 80 -30.82 15.01 6.28
C ARG A 80 -31.93 14.01 6.62
N ARG A 81 -32.85 13.73 5.69
CA ARG A 81 -33.91 12.71 5.83
C ARG A 81 -33.46 11.31 5.42
N LEU A 82 -32.27 11.17 4.84
CA LEU A 82 -31.69 9.90 4.39
C LEU A 82 -30.40 9.62 5.19
N PRO A 83 -30.49 8.90 6.33
CA PRO A 83 -29.35 8.66 7.21
C PRO A 83 -28.14 8.06 6.49
N SER A 84 -28.36 7.10 5.58
CA SER A 84 -27.28 6.47 4.82
C SER A 84 -26.52 7.43 3.90
N VAL A 85 -27.22 8.38 3.27
CA VAL A 85 -26.60 9.38 2.37
C VAL A 85 -25.86 10.43 3.20
N ARG A 86 -26.48 10.88 4.30
CA ARG A 86 -25.83 11.77 5.27
C ARG A 86 -24.52 11.16 5.76
N ASP A 87 -24.55 9.90 6.21
CA ASP A 87 -23.38 9.22 6.76
C ASP A 87 -22.32 8.97 5.67
N TYR A 88 -22.72 8.63 4.45
CA TYR A 88 -21.81 8.50 3.31
C TYR A 88 -21.05 9.81 3.01
N VAL A 89 -21.75 10.95 3.03
CA VAL A 89 -21.16 12.27 2.80
C VAL A 89 -20.30 12.72 3.98
N LEU A 90 -20.80 12.61 5.21
CA LEU A 90 -20.09 13.03 6.42
C LEU A 90 -18.83 12.22 6.68
N GLN A 91 -18.87 10.91 6.41
CA GLN A 91 -17.70 10.02 6.56
C GLN A 91 -16.76 10.09 5.35
N MET A 92 -17.04 10.96 4.36
CA MET A 92 -16.24 11.10 3.14
C MET A 92 -16.00 9.77 2.40
N ARG A 93 -16.99 8.87 2.37
CA ARG A 93 -16.85 7.53 1.75
C ARG A 93 -16.66 7.56 0.23
N PHE A 94 -16.90 8.70 -0.41
CA PHE A 94 -16.60 8.97 -1.83
C PHE A 94 -15.15 9.40 -2.06
N LYS A 95 -14.36 9.65 -1.02
CA LYS A 95 -12.95 10.02 -1.14
C LYS A 95 -12.21 8.87 -1.83
N PRO A 96 -11.57 9.09 -2.99
CA PRO A 96 -10.82 8.04 -3.65
C PRO A 96 -9.67 7.60 -2.74
N MET A 97 -9.63 6.31 -2.42
CA MET A 97 -8.56 5.73 -1.64
C MET A 97 -7.26 5.79 -2.45
N PRO A 98 -6.13 6.18 -1.84
CA PRO A 98 -4.85 6.24 -2.53
C PRO A 98 -4.44 4.83 -2.98
N ARG A 99 -4.34 4.64 -4.29
CA ARG A 99 -3.77 3.45 -4.92
C ARG A 99 -2.75 3.86 -5.96
N TYR A 100 -1.57 3.28 -5.91
CA TYR A 100 -0.55 3.41 -6.96
C TYR A 100 -0.88 2.43 -8.09
N LEU A 101 -1.08 2.97 -9.29
CA LEU A 101 -1.37 2.19 -10.50
C LEU A 101 -0.12 1.97 -11.37
N ALA A 102 0.93 2.75 -11.14
CA ALA A 102 2.17 2.73 -11.89
C ALA A 102 3.34 3.11 -10.99
N GLY A 103 4.57 2.81 -11.43
CA GLY A 103 5.79 3.13 -10.71
C GLY A 103 6.38 1.91 -10.03
N PHE A 104 6.80 2.04 -8.77
CA PHE A 104 7.44 0.96 -8.03
C PHE A 104 6.40 -0.03 -7.45
N VAL A 105 5.62 -0.63 -8.34
CA VAL A 105 4.57 -1.63 -8.06
C VAL A 105 4.48 -2.61 -9.24
N LEU A 106 4.17 -3.88 -8.95
CA LEU A 106 3.96 -4.94 -9.94
C LEU A 106 2.53 -5.44 -9.84
N ASP A 107 1.65 -4.87 -10.65
CA ASP A 107 0.26 -5.31 -10.76
C ASP A 107 0.02 -5.93 -12.14
N GLU A 108 0.28 -7.22 -12.27
CA GLU A 108 0.07 -7.94 -13.54
C GLU A 108 -1.41 -8.16 -13.85
N SER A 109 -2.27 -8.09 -12.83
CA SER A 109 -3.70 -8.38 -12.96
C SER A 109 -4.49 -7.25 -13.61
N GLY A 110 -4.02 -5.99 -13.48
CA GLY A 110 -4.76 -4.78 -13.86
C GLY A 110 -6.12 -4.63 -13.17
N SER A 111 -6.45 -5.47 -12.19
CA SER A 111 -7.79 -5.52 -11.61
C SER A 111 -8.01 -4.37 -10.63
N SER A 112 -9.21 -3.77 -10.66
CA SER A 112 -9.62 -2.77 -9.68
C SER A 112 -9.66 -3.33 -8.25
N SER A 113 -9.82 -4.65 -8.08
CA SER A 113 -9.80 -5.34 -6.78
C SER A 113 -8.40 -5.70 -6.27
N SER A 114 -7.36 -5.59 -7.11
CA SER A 114 -6.00 -5.96 -6.72
C SER A 114 -5.54 -5.19 -5.48
N PRO A 115 -4.91 -5.88 -4.51
CA PRO A 115 -4.32 -5.24 -3.34
C PRO A 115 -3.06 -4.42 -3.67
N VAL A 116 -2.45 -4.67 -4.83
CA VAL A 116 -1.22 -4.00 -5.25
C VAL A 116 -1.43 -2.49 -5.38
N GLY A 117 -0.45 -1.75 -4.88
CA GLY A 117 -0.47 -0.29 -4.83
C GLY A 117 -1.37 0.30 -3.76
N ARG A 118 -2.01 -0.51 -2.91
CA ARG A 118 -2.76 -0.06 -1.73
C ARG A 118 -1.90 -0.16 -0.48
N MET A 119 -2.25 0.61 0.55
CA MET A 119 -1.61 0.50 1.86
C MET A 119 -1.97 -0.85 2.47
N PHE A 120 -0.98 -1.53 3.04
CA PHE A 120 -1.18 -2.79 3.73
C PHE A 120 -1.97 -2.58 5.03
N ILE A 121 -2.64 -3.63 5.51
CA ILE A 121 -3.34 -3.55 6.79
C ILE A 121 -2.36 -3.43 7.96
N GLN A 122 -2.81 -2.83 9.05
CA GLN A 122 -2.00 -2.59 10.25
C GLN A 122 -2.60 -3.30 11.47
N PRO A 123 -2.59 -4.65 11.51
CA PRO A 123 -3.07 -5.40 12.66
C PRO A 123 -2.06 -5.38 13.81
N THR A 124 -2.54 -5.76 15.00
CA THR A 124 -1.67 -6.12 16.12
C THR A 124 -1.17 -7.54 15.93
N VAL A 125 0.13 -7.77 16.10
CA VAL A 125 0.76 -9.09 15.99
C VAL A 125 1.56 -9.41 17.24
N GLU A 126 1.70 -10.70 17.52
CA GLU A 126 2.59 -11.20 18.56
C GLU A 126 3.96 -11.51 17.95
N THR A 127 5.02 -10.95 18.50
CA THR A 127 6.41 -11.22 18.08
C THR A 127 6.92 -12.54 18.68
N ALA A 128 8.02 -13.08 18.16
CA ALA A 128 8.67 -14.27 18.71
C ALA A 128 9.02 -14.17 20.22
N ASP A 129 9.18 -12.94 20.74
CA ASP A 129 9.42 -12.66 22.17
C ASP A 129 8.14 -12.69 23.02
N GLY A 130 6.96 -12.90 22.41
CA GLY A 130 5.66 -12.85 23.08
C GLY A 130 5.11 -11.44 23.31
N ARG A 131 5.67 -10.42 22.65
CA ARG A 131 5.17 -9.03 22.75
C ARG A 131 4.13 -8.77 21.66
N PHE A 132 3.01 -8.16 22.07
CA PHE A 132 1.97 -7.66 21.18
C PHE A 132 2.33 -6.25 20.73
N VAL A 133 2.55 -6.08 19.43
CA VAL A 133 2.95 -4.80 18.83
C VAL A 133 2.18 -4.55 17.53
N PRO A 134 2.03 -3.28 17.10
CA PRO A 134 1.59 -2.99 15.75
C PRO A 134 2.52 -3.65 14.71
N LEU A 135 1.95 -4.15 13.61
CA LEU A 135 2.70 -4.88 12.59
C LEU A 135 3.92 -4.12 12.06
N ASP A 136 3.77 -2.85 11.68
CA ASP A 136 4.89 -2.00 11.20
C ASP A 136 6.11 -2.03 12.13
N THR A 137 5.90 -1.99 13.44
CA THR A 137 6.93 -2.05 14.48
C THR A 137 7.65 -3.40 14.44
N ALA A 138 6.92 -4.50 14.25
CA ALA A 138 7.52 -5.83 14.09
C ALA A 138 8.31 -5.95 12.77
N LEU A 139 7.85 -5.28 11.71
CA LEU A 139 8.41 -5.36 10.37
C LEU A 139 9.66 -4.47 10.16
N GLY A 140 9.83 -3.37 10.92
CA GLY A 140 10.96 -2.44 10.82
C GLY A 140 10.64 -1.17 10.02
N ASP A 141 11.61 -0.57 9.33
CA ASP A 141 11.39 0.68 8.56
C ASP A 141 11.64 0.54 7.06
N TRP A 142 12.19 -0.60 6.64
CA TRP A 142 12.61 -0.82 5.26
C TRP A 142 11.69 -1.80 4.51
N MET A 143 12.14 -2.25 3.35
CA MET A 143 11.40 -3.15 2.47
C MET A 143 11.27 -4.54 3.11
N VAL A 144 10.09 -5.14 2.96
CA VAL A 144 9.76 -6.41 3.62
C VAL A 144 9.16 -7.39 2.63
N VAL A 145 9.59 -8.64 2.71
CA VAL A 145 8.93 -9.79 2.09
C VAL A 145 8.23 -10.58 3.19
N LEU A 146 6.90 -10.52 3.21
CA LEU A 146 6.08 -11.17 4.22
C LEU A 146 5.41 -12.41 3.63
N GLY A 147 5.68 -13.58 4.22
CA GLY A 147 5.06 -14.86 3.87
C GLY A 147 3.99 -15.26 4.86
N TRP A 148 2.85 -15.74 4.37
CA TRP A 148 1.78 -16.29 5.18
C TRP A 148 1.93 -17.80 5.32
N GLN A 149 2.23 -18.26 6.54
CA GLN A 149 2.47 -19.66 6.89
C GLN A 149 3.59 -20.33 6.09
N ILE A 150 4.43 -19.55 5.42
CA ILE A 150 5.53 -20.02 4.61
C ILE A 150 6.70 -19.07 4.77
N ASP A 151 7.91 -19.61 4.93
CA ASP A 151 9.13 -18.81 4.89
C ASP A 151 9.42 -18.40 3.44
N PRO A 152 9.34 -17.11 3.08
CA PRO A 152 9.60 -16.71 1.70
C PRO A 152 11.05 -16.93 1.29
N ARG A 153 12.03 -16.96 2.22
CA ARG A 153 13.43 -17.24 1.87
C ARG A 153 13.62 -18.65 1.35
N SER A 154 12.85 -19.60 1.88
CA SER A 154 12.88 -21.01 1.46
C SER A 154 12.43 -21.24 0.01
N LEU A 155 11.67 -20.30 -0.56
CA LEU A 155 11.13 -20.37 -1.93
C LEU A 155 12.07 -19.80 -3.00
N LEU A 156 13.16 -19.16 -2.57
CA LEU A 156 14.08 -18.46 -3.46
C LEU A 156 15.28 -19.32 -3.84
N SER A 157 15.76 -19.15 -5.06
CA SER A 157 17.09 -19.58 -5.49
C SER A 157 18.17 -18.74 -4.80
N ASP A 158 19.41 -19.23 -4.72
CA ASP A 158 20.51 -18.49 -4.09
C ASP A 158 20.71 -17.12 -4.75
N GLY A 159 20.67 -17.05 -6.09
CA GLY A 159 20.78 -15.79 -6.83
C GLY A 159 19.59 -14.84 -6.65
N ASP A 160 18.43 -15.33 -6.23
CA ASP A 160 17.30 -14.47 -5.84
C ASP A 160 17.44 -13.97 -4.40
N ARG A 161 17.98 -14.79 -3.48
CA ARG A 161 18.29 -14.35 -2.11
C ARG A 161 19.33 -13.24 -2.13
N ASP A 162 20.41 -13.40 -2.89
CA ASP A 162 21.45 -12.38 -3.06
C ASP A 162 20.88 -11.05 -3.55
N PHE A 163 19.89 -11.11 -4.45
CA PHE A 163 19.20 -9.91 -4.92
C PHE A 163 18.45 -9.21 -3.79
N TRP A 164 17.62 -9.92 -3.03
CA TRP A 164 16.88 -9.31 -1.92
C TRP A 164 17.78 -8.83 -0.79
N ASP A 165 18.88 -9.56 -0.50
CA ASP A 165 19.87 -9.17 0.50
C ASP A 165 20.64 -7.91 0.04
N SER A 166 20.90 -7.73 -1.27
CA SER A 166 21.46 -6.48 -1.81
C SER A 166 20.55 -5.25 -1.62
N LEU A 167 19.24 -5.49 -1.44
CA LEU A 167 18.27 -4.45 -1.11
C LEU A 167 18.09 -4.26 0.39
N ASP A 168 18.79 -5.04 1.23
CA ASP A 168 18.60 -5.11 2.67
C ASP A 168 17.13 -5.43 3.05
N ALA A 169 16.47 -6.24 2.23
CA ALA A 169 15.07 -6.58 2.42
C ALA A 169 14.92 -7.55 3.60
N ARG A 170 14.00 -7.24 4.51
CA ARG A 170 13.70 -8.12 5.62
C ARG A 170 12.67 -9.17 5.21
N PHE A 171 12.92 -10.42 5.54
CA PHE A 171 11.96 -11.49 5.35
C PHE A 171 11.26 -11.76 6.67
N VAL A 172 9.94 -11.88 6.65
CA VAL A 172 9.14 -12.16 7.83
C VAL A 172 8.14 -13.24 7.49
N THR A 173 7.93 -14.19 8.40
CA THR A 173 6.87 -15.19 8.26
C THR A 173 5.76 -14.91 9.27
N ALA A 174 4.56 -14.63 8.77
CA ALA A 174 3.36 -14.52 9.57
C ALA A 174 2.70 -15.89 9.74
N MET A 175 2.41 -16.26 10.98
CA MET A 175 1.73 -17.51 11.32
C MET A 175 0.35 -17.24 11.91
N ARG A 176 -0.52 -18.24 11.93
CA ARG A 176 -1.75 -18.17 12.73
C ARG A 176 -1.38 -18.20 14.21
N SER A 177 -2.17 -17.49 15.02
CA SER A 177 -2.05 -17.60 16.48
C SER A 177 -2.16 -19.07 16.91
N ARG A 178 -1.16 -19.54 17.65
CA ARG A 178 -1.17 -20.88 18.24
C ARG A 178 -1.92 -20.83 19.56
N SER A 179 -3.24 -21.00 19.52
CA SER A 179 -4.05 -21.06 20.73
C SER A 179 -3.65 -22.20 21.68
N HIS A 180 -2.97 -23.25 21.21
CA HIS A 180 -2.56 -24.42 21.99
C HIS A 180 -1.20 -24.96 21.53
N GLY A 181 -0.20 -24.95 22.41
CA GLY A 181 1.10 -25.61 22.18
C GLY A 181 2.21 -24.64 21.75
N ARG A 182 2.86 -24.03 22.74
CA ARG A 182 4.12 -23.28 22.55
C ARG A 182 5.23 -24.26 22.17
N ASP A 183 5.35 -24.59 20.88
CA ASP A 183 6.62 -25.13 20.40
C ASP A 183 7.64 -23.98 20.33
N ARG A 184 8.38 -23.84 21.43
CA ARG A 184 9.42 -22.83 21.65
C ARG A 184 10.69 -23.09 20.83
N SER A 185 10.70 -24.11 19.96
CA SER A 185 11.86 -24.47 19.13
C SER A 185 12.04 -23.56 17.91
N ILE A 186 10.97 -22.94 17.41
CA ILE A 186 11.04 -21.99 16.28
C ILE A 186 11.21 -20.56 16.83
N ARG A 187 12.38 -20.26 17.37
CA ARG A 187 12.80 -18.89 17.72
C ARG A 187 13.65 -18.33 16.58
N HIS A 188 13.03 -18.00 15.45
CA HIS A 188 13.66 -17.05 14.54
C HIS A 188 13.08 -15.67 14.81
N ALA A 189 13.96 -14.66 14.86
CA ALA A 189 13.60 -13.27 15.15
C ALA A 189 12.65 -12.64 14.11
N ASP A 190 12.39 -13.36 13.02
CA ASP A 190 11.62 -12.93 11.86
C ASP A 190 10.25 -13.60 11.77
N HIS A 191 9.67 -13.98 12.91
CA HIS A 191 8.32 -14.54 13.01
C HIS A 191 7.35 -13.59 13.73
N VAL A 192 6.13 -13.51 13.20
CA VAL A 192 5.00 -12.82 13.82
C VAL A 192 3.76 -13.72 13.82
N GLU A 193 2.96 -13.67 14.87
CA GLU A 193 1.70 -14.41 14.96
C GLU A 193 0.49 -13.47 14.80
N ASP A 194 -0.48 -13.90 14.00
CA ASP A 194 -1.74 -13.22 13.72
C ASP A 194 -2.78 -13.58 14.79
N VAL A 195 -2.88 -12.71 15.79
CA VAL A 195 -3.70 -12.88 17.00
C VAL A 195 -5.19 -12.73 16.68
N GLU A 196 -5.52 -11.82 15.77
CA GLU A 196 -6.91 -11.42 15.47
C GLU A 196 -7.42 -12.00 14.15
N ASN A 197 -6.65 -12.86 13.49
CA ASN A 197 -6.94 -13.43 12.17
C ASN A 197 -7.07 -12.39 11.03
N GLN A 198 -6.60 -11.16 11.24
CA GLN A 198 -6.71 -10.10 10.24
C GLN A 198 -5.77 -10.35 9.05
N LEU A 199 -4.56 -10.85 9.30
CA LEU A 199 -3.63 -11.23 8.23
C LEU A 199 -4.19 -12.44 7.46
N ALA A 200 -4.71 -13.44 8.16
CA ALA A 200 -5.34 -14.61 7.56
C ALA A 200 -6.46 -14.21 6.59
N SER A 201 -7.35 -13.31 7.02
CA SER A 201 -8.45 -12.80 6.18
C SER A 201 -7.92 -12.01 4.98
N TRP A 202 -6.89 -11.19 5.16
CA TRP A 202 -6.31 -10.40 4.08
C TRP A 202 -5.65 -11.26 3.01
N PHE A 203 -4.80 -12.23 3.40
CA PHE A 203 -4.12 -13.13 2.45
C PHE A 203 -5.12 -14.02 1.70
N ALA A 204 -6.18 -14.48 2.38
CA ALA A 204 -7.26 -15.21 1.73
C ALA A 204 -8.00 -14.36 0.69
N ALA A 205 -8.34 -13.11 1.02
CA ALA A 205 -9.01 -12.20 0.10
C ALA A 205 -8.13 -11.80 -1.10
N ALA A 206 -6.82 -11.71 -0.89
CA ALA A 206 -5.83 -11.43 -1.93
C ALA A 206 -5.49 -12.65 -2.80
N ASN A 207 -5.90 -13.86 -2.39
CA ASN A 207 -5.48 -15.14 -2.98
C ASN A 207 -3.94 -15.23 -3.15
N ALA A 208 -3.21 -14.83 -2.10
CA ALA A 208 -1.76 -14.74 -2.10
C ALA A 208 -1.17 -15.48 -0.91
N SER A 209 0.09 -15.89 -1.03
CA SER A 209 0.88 -16.46 0.07
C SER A 209 2.02 -15.55 0.47
N ILE A 210 2.40 -14.61 -0.39
CA ILE A 210 3.52 -13.69 -0.19
C ILE A 210 3.09 -12.29 -0.60
N VAL A 211 3.54 -11.32 0.18
CA VAL A 211 3.39 -9.90 -0.13
C VAL A 211 4.74 -9.20 0.01
N VAL A 212 5.09 -8.41 -0.99
CA VAL A 212 6.25 -7.51 -0.94
C VAL A 212 5.75 -6.13 -0.53
N LEU A 213 6.25 -5.63 0.59
CA LEU A 213 5.89 -4.34 1.15
C LEU A 213 7.03 -3.35 0.95
N ARG A 214 6.67 -2.17 0.44
CA ARG A 214 7.56 -1.02 0.36
C ARG A 214 7.86 -0.45 1.75
N PRO A 215 8.93 0.36 1.89
CA PRO A 215 9.20 1.10 3.12
C PRO A 215 8.03 2.01 3.57
N ASP A 216 7.24 2.53 2.64
CA ASP A 216 6.02 3.32 2.92
C ASP A 216 4.77 2.46 3.23
N ARG A 217 4.94 1.14 3.43
CA ARG A 217 3.89 0.15 3.74
C ARG A 217 2.81 -0.01 2.69
N TYR A 218 3.07 0.43 1.46
CA TYR A 218 2.27 0.05 0.31
C TYR A 218 2.68 -1.31 -0.24
N VAL A 219 1.70 -2.06 -0.71
CA VAL A 219 1.91 -3.34 -1.38
C VAL A 219 2.59 -3.10 -2.72
N ALA A 220 3.83 -3.56 -2.85
CA ALA A 220 4.61 -3.50 -4.08
C ALA A 220 4.20 -4.63 -5.04
N ALA A 221 4.04 -5.84 -4.51
CA ALA A 221 3.67 -7.03 -5.26
C ALA A 221 2.99 -8.06 -4.35
N VAL A 222 2.19 -8.94 -4.94
CA VAL A 222 1.64 -10.13 -4.30
C VAL A 222 1.95 -11.35 -5.15
N ALA A 223 2.19 -12.50 -4.50
CA ALA A 223 2.48 -13.74 -5.20
C ALA A 223 1.90 -14.94 -4.43
N THR A 224 1.59 -16.00 -5.15
CA THR A 224 1.50 -17.35 -4.57
C THR A 224 2.90 -17.92 -4.38
N ALA A 225 3.02 -19.00 -3.59
CA ALA A 225 4.32 -19.63 -3.34
C ALA A 225 5.05 -20.07 -4.63
N SER A 226 4.31 -20.56 -5.63
CA SER A 226 4.87 -21.00 -6.91
C SER A 226 5.29 -19.84 -7.83
N GLN A 227 4.65 -18.68 -7.71
CA GLN A 227 4.91 -17.51 -8.57
C GLN A 227 5.98 -16.57 -8.02
N PHE A 228 6.53 -16.86 -6.84
CA PHE A 228 7.39 -15.90 -6.15
C PHE A 228 8.74 -15.67 -6.84
N SER A 229 9.31 -16.70 -7.48
CA SER A 229 10.54 -16.55 -8.25
C SER A 229 10.33 -15.65 -9.48
N ASP A 230 9.24 -15.86 -10.23
CA ASP A 230 8.87 -14.99 -11.36
C ASP A 230 8.63 -13.54 -10.91
N THR A 231 7.92 -13.37 -9.79
CA THR A 231 7.69 -12.05 -9.17
C THR A 231 9.01 -11.39 -8.78
N THR A 232 9.98 -12.16 -8.26
CA THR A 232 11.32 -11.67 -7.92
C THR A 232 12.08 -11.22 -9.18
N ALA A 233 12.00 -11.97 -10.28
CA ALA A 233 12.62 -11.59 -11.55
C ALA A 233 12.02 -10.30 -12.14
N ALA A 234 10.70 -10.15 -12.07
CA ALA A 234 10.01 -8.91 -12.46
C ALA A 234 10.43 -7.73 -11.57
N PHE A 235 10.51 -7.96 -10.25
CA PHE A 235 10.91 -6.93 -9.29
C PHE A 235 12.36 -6.49 -9.48
N ARG A 236 13.27 -7.42 -9.77
CA ARG A 236 14.65 -7.14 -10.14
C ARG A 236 14.75 -6.22 -11.37
N SER A 237 13.91 -6.46 -12.37
CA SER A 237 13.85 -5.62 -13.57
C SER A 237 13.35 -4.20 -13.25
N LEU A 238 12.36 -4.10 -12.37
CA LEU A 238 11.83 -2.83 -11.86
C LEU A 238 12.88 -2.02 -11.09
N VAL A 239 13.63 -2.66 -10.18
CA VAL A 239 14.73 -1.99 -9.43
C VAL A 239 15.85 -1.51 -10.35
N ARG A 240 16.18 -2.29 -11.39
CA ARG A 240 17.22 -1.94 -12.38
C ARG A 240 16.77 -0.88 -13.40
N GLY A 241 15.51 -0.45 -13.36
CA GLY A 241 14.99 0.59 -14.24
C GLY A 241 14.69 0.16 -15.67
N ARG A 242 14.55 -1.15 -15.95
CA ARG A 242 14.01 -1.59 -17.24
C ARG A 242 12.48 -1.47 -17.20
N ARG A 243 11.96 -0.50 -17.95
CA ARG A 243 10.52 -0.37 -18.27
C ARG A 243 9.97 -1.74 -18.67
N ALA A 244 8.91 -2.18 -18.00
CA ALA A 244 7.95 -3.11 -18.60
C ALA A 244 7.49 -2.49 -19.93
N ALA A 245 7.42 -3.33 -20.96
CA ALA A 245 7.18 -2.94 -22.34
C ALA A 245 5.98 -1.97 -22.49
N GLU A 246 6.20 -0.94 -23.29
CA GLU A 246 5.17 -0.04 -23.79
C GLU A 246 4.10 -0.86 -24.52
N PRO A 247 2.79 -0.68 -24.26
CA PRO A 247 1.75 -1.41 -24.99
C PRO A 247 1.84 -1.06 -26.49
N PRO A 248 1.57 -2.02 -27.40
CA PRO A 248 1.71 -1.77 -28.83
C PRO A 248 0.81 -0.62 -29.25
N SER A 249 1.42 0.40 -29.86
CA SER A 249 0.72 1.49 -30.52
C SER A 249 -0.20 0.90 -31.57
N THR A 250 -1.52 0.95 -31.32
CA THR A 250 -2.53 0.71 -32.35
C THR A 250 -2.35 1.74 -33.45
N SER A 251 -1.80 1.30 -34.58
CA SER A 251 -1.86 2.00 -35.87
C SER A 251 -3.23 1.79 -36.51
#